data_AF-A0A949KMB6-F1
#
_entry.id   AF-A0A949KMB6-F1
#
_cell.length_a   1.000
_cell.length_b   1.000
_cell.length_c   1.000
_cell.angle_alpha   90.00
_cell.angle_beta   90.00
_cell.angle_gamma   90.00
#
_symmetry.space_group_name_H-M   'P 1'
#
loop_
_entity.id
_entity.type
_entity.pdbx_description
1 polymer ?
#
loop_
_entity_poly.entity_id
_entity_poly.type
_entity_poly.pdbx_seq_one_letter_code
_entity_poly.pdbx_strand_id
1 'polypeptide(L)'
;MKRKHSRMKSGLALVLAALLLLGLAGLGLAGSRAKMAAKEQKAAYDLYQKKCLSCHLSVADPERSGKTRDEWTLVVRYMDKHYVQLTDEEAAKIIDLLYSIRRGLEKEAG
;
A
#
# COMPACT_ATOMS: atom_id res chain seq x y z
N MET A 1 -60.90 -3.45 -10.93
CA MET A 1 -59.71 -2.61 -10.61
C MET A 1 -58.70 -3.42 -9.81
N LYS A 2 -57.54 -3.84 -10.36
CA LYS A 2 -56.45 -4.48 -9.56
C LYS A 2 -55.09 -4.76 -10.27
N ARG A 3 -54.74 -4.08 -11.39
CA ARG A 3 -53.54 -4.44 -12.19
C ARG A 3 -52.37 -3.42 -12.20
N LYS A 4 -52.57 -2.17 -11.77
CA LYS A 4 -51.53 -1.12 -11.85
C LYS A 4 -50.46 -1.18 -10.74
N HIS A 5 -50.81 -1.62 -9.53
CA HIS A 5 -49.87 -1.63 -8.39
C HIS A 5 -48.78 -2.72 -8.44
N SER A 6 -48.94 -3.77 -9.26
CA SER A 6 -47.98 -4.88 -9.35
C SER A 6 -46.77 -4.54 -10.23
N ARG A 7 -46.96 -3.85 -11.36
CA ARG A 7 -45.87 -3.48 -12.28
C ARG A 7 -44.90 -2.44 -11.70
N MET A 8 -45.37 -1.50 -10.90
CA MET A 8 -44.53 -0.46 -10.27
C MET A 8 -43.60 -1.03 -9.19
N LYS A 9 -44.04 -2.06 -8.45
CA LYS A 9 -43.24 -2.71 -7.40
C LYS A 9 -42.10 -3.55 -8.00
N SER A 10 -42.33 -4.20 -9.15
CA SER A 10 -41.31 -4.99 -9.84
C SER A 10 -40.20 -4.14 -10.47
N GLY A 11 -40.52 -2.97 -11.03
CA GLY A 11 -39.52 -2.08 -11.61
C GLY A 11 -38.59 -1.47 -10.55
N LEU A 12 -39.15 -1.05 -9.41
CA LEU A 12 -38.36 -0.51 -8.29
C LEU A 12 -37.46 -1.57 -7.65
N ALA A 13 -37.95 -2.81 -7.51
CA ALA A 13 -37.17 -3.92 -6.96
C ALA A 13 -35.97 -4.30 -7.86
N LEU A 14 -36.14 -4.26 -9.19
CA LEU A 14 -35.06 -4.51 -10.16
C LEU A 14 -33.97 -3.43 -10.11
N VAL A 15 -34.35 -2.16 -9.95
CA VAL A 15 -33.39 -1.04 -9.84
C VAL A 15 -32.61 -1.10 -8.53
N LEU A 16 -33.27 -1.42 -7.41
CA LEU A 16 -32.59 -1.61 -6.12
C LEU A 16 -31.64 -2.82 -6.13
N ALA A 17 -32.05 -3.94 -6.74
CA ALA A 17 -31.20 -5.11 -6.89
C ALA A 17 -29.96 -4.81 -7.76
N ALA A 18 -30.12 -4.06 -8.85
CA ALA A 18 -29.01 -3.64 -9.70
C ALA A 18 -28.03 -2.71 -8.94
N LEU A 19 -28.54 -1.74 -8.17
CA LEU A 19 -27.70 -0.85 -7.37
C LEU A 19 -26.94 -1.58 -6.26
N LEU A 20 -27.57 -2.57 -5.61
CA LEU A 20 -26.92 -3.44 -4.63
C LEU A 20 -25.79 -4.26 -5.27
N LEU A 21 -26.03 -4.86 -6.44
CA LEU A 21 -25.02 -5.64 -7.16
C LEU A 21 -23.84 -4.78 -7.63
N LEU A 22 -24.08 -3.56 -8.11
CA LEU A 22 -23.01 -2.60 -8.42
C LEU A 22 -22.23 -2.17 -7.17
N GLY A 23 -22.89 -1.98 -6.04
CA GLY A 23 -22.25 -1.66 -4.76
C GLY A 23 -21.31 -2.77 -4.28
N LEU A 24 -21.74 -4.04 -4.33
CA LEU A 24 -20.89 -5.18 -3.93
C LEU A 24 -19.67 -5.37 -4.85
N ALA A 25 -19.82 -5.14 -6.16
CA ALA A 25 -18.70 -5.22 -7.10
C ALA A 25 -17.62 -4.15 -6.83
N GLY A 26 -18.04 -2.92 -6.48
CA GLY A 26 -17.12 -1.84 -6.11
C GLY A 26 -16.31 -2.13 -4.83
N LEU A 27 -16.96 -2.70 -3.81
CA LEU A 27 -16.29 -3.09 -2.56
C LEU A 27 -15.29 -4.24 -2.76
N GLY A 28 -15.62 -5.23 -3.61
CA GLY A 28 -14.72 -6.35 -3.92
C GLY A 28 -13.41 -5.91 -4.59
N LEU A 29 -13.46 -4.93 -5.50
CA LEU A 29 -12.29 -4.38 -6.16
C LEU A 29 -11.41 -3.57 -5.21
N ALA A 30 -12.01 -2.71 -4.39
CA ALA A 30 -11.27 -1.90 -3.41
C ALA A 30 -10.55 -2.78 -2.36
N GLY A 31 -11.24 -3.80 -1.84
CA GLY A 31 -10.67 -4.74 -0.88
C GLY A 31 -9.51 -5.56 -1.47
N SER A 32 -9.61 -5.95 -2.73
CA SER A 32 -8.52 -6.66 -3.42
C SER A 32 -7.27 -5.79 -3.59
N ARG A 33 -7.43 -4.52 -3.97
CA ARG A 33 -6.32 -3.57 -4.09
C ARG A 33 -5.63 -3.30 -2.76
N ALA A 34 -6.40 -3.10 -1.68
CA ALA A 34 -5.84 -2.89 -0.35
C ALA A 34 -5.01 -4.09 0.14
N LYS A 35 -5.49 -5.32 -0.09
CA LYS A 35 -4.76 -6.55 0.26
C LYS A 35 -3.47 -6.71 -0.54
N MET A 36 -3.48 -6.35 -1.82
CA MET A 36 -2.26 -6.37 -2.65
C MET A 36 -1.24 -5.34 -2.18
N ALA A 37 -1.67 -4.09 -1.93
CA ALA A 37 -0.79 -3.05 -1.39
C ALA A 37 -0.18 -3.45 -0.04
N ALA A 38 -0.95 -4.06 0.86
CA ALA A 38 -0.44 -4.55 2.15
C ALA A 38 0.58 -5.68 1.98
N LYS A 39 0.35 -6.60 1.02
CA LYS A 39 1.28 -7.69 0.71
C LYS A 39 2.58 -7.15 0.12
N GLU A 40 2.50 -6.19 -0.79
CA GLU A 40 3.67 -5.53 -1.40
C GLU A 40 4.48 -4.76 -0.37
N GLN A 41 3.82 -4.01 0.51
CA GLN A 41 4.46 -3.33 1.62
C GLN A 41 5.18 -4.29 2.57
N LYS A 42 4.54 -5.41 2.92
CA LYS A 42 5.21 -6.46 3.72
C LYS A 42 6.43 -7.03 3.00
N ALA A 43 6.32 -7.34 1.71
CA ALA A 43 7.44 -7.88 0.95
C ALA A 43 8.62 -6.90 0.86
N ALA A 44 8.34 -5.60 0.69
CA ALA A 44 9.35 -4.55 0.71
C ALA A 44 10.02 -4.44 2.09
N TYR A 45 9.24 -4.54 3.18
CA TYR A 45 9.78 -4.53 4.54
C TYR A 45 10.67 -5.75 4.82
N ASP A 46 10.26 -6.96 4.43
CA ASP A 46 11.06 -8.17 4.60
C ASP A 46 12.40 -8.07 3.83
N LEU A 47 12.37 -7.49 2.61
CA LEU A 47 13.59 -7.19 1.84
C LEU A 47 14.48 -6.18 2.56
N TYR A 48 13.91 -5.11 3.08
CA TYR A 48 14.62 -4.10 3.85
C TYR A 48 15.27 -4.67 5.11
N GLN A 49 14.57 -5.52 5.87
CA GLN A 49 15.15 -6.20 7.03
C GLN A 49 16.38 -7.02 6.62
N LYS A 50 16.26 -7.79 5.54
CA LYS A 50 17.34 -8.64 5.04
C LYS A 50 18.55 -7.86 4.55
N LYS A 51 18.35 -6.73 3.87
CA LYS A 51 19.41 -5.99 3.18
C LYS A 51 20.02 -4.86 4.01
N CYS A 52 19.24 -4.25 4.90
CA CYS A 52 19.64 -3.02 5.59
C CYS A 52 19.84 -3.23 7.10
N LEU A 53 19.07 -4.11 7.75
CA LEU A 53 19.12 -4.23 9.21
C LEU A 53 20.22 -5.15 9.73
N SER A 54 21.01 -5.78 8.85
CA SER A 54 22.21 -6.52 9.28
C SER A 54 23.30 -5.60 9.85
N CYS A 55 23.32 -4.32 9.41
CA CYS A 55 24.29 -3.32 9.86
C CYS A 55 23.63 -2.12 10.56
N HIS A 56 22.32 -1.91 10.35
CA HIS A 56 21.57 -0.84 10.99
C HIS A 56 20.60 -1.42 12.02
N LEU A 57 20.67 -0.95 13.27
CA LEU A 57 19.67 -1.28 14.31
C LEU A 57 18.30 -0.77 13.91
N SER A 58 18.29 0.48 13.47
CA SER A 58 17.21 1.12 12.76
C SER A 58 17.86 2.09 11.77
N VAL A 59 17.35 2.16 10.55
CA VAL A 59 17.71 3.25 9.62
C VAL A 59 16.80 4.48 9.87
N ALA A 60 15.83 4.33 10.78
CA ALA A 60 14.85 5.33 11.19
C ALA A 60 15.23 5.94 12.54
N ASP A 61 15.68 7.19 12.48
CA ASP A 61 15.56 8.12 13.58
C ASP A 61 14.18 8.79 13.42
N PRO A 62 13.18 8.45 14.26
CA PRO A 62 11.81 8.95 14.14
C PRO A 62 11.69 10.45 14.46
N GLU A 63 12.70 11.06 15.08
CA GLU A 63 12.74 12.48 15.40
C GLU A 63 13.29 13.34 14.24
N ARG A 64 13.95 12.70 13.26
CA ARG A 64 14.42 13.39 12.06
C ARG A 64 13.27 13.57 11.06
N SER A 65 13.02 14.84 10.71
CA SER A 65 12.14 15.23 9.60
C SER A 65 12.32 14.31 8.38
N GLY A 66 11.21 13.83 7.83
CA GLY A 66 11.21 12.84 6.76
C GLY A 66 11.99 13.31 5.53
N LYS A 67 12.79 12.41 4.96
CA LYS A 67 13.44 12.61 3.66
C LYS A 67 12.40 12.51 2.55
N THR A 68 12.56 13.36 1.54
CA THR A 68 11.89 13.21 0.24
C THR A 68 12.29 11.89 -0.41
N ARG A 69 11.51 11.45 -1.40
CA ARG A 69 11.81 10.25 -2.17
C ARG A 69 13.17 10.34 -2.89
N ASP A 70 13.53 11.53 -3.36
CA ASP A 70 14.80 11.75 -4.06
C ASP A 70 15.99 11.67 -3.09
N GLU A 71 15.86 12.27 -1.91
CA GLU A 71 16.87 12.13 -0.86
C GLU A 71 17.05 10.66 -0.43
N TRP A 72 15.97 9.89 -0.37
CA TRP A 72 16.07 8.46 -0.12
C TRP A 72 16.74 7.69 -1.26
N THR A 73 16.47 8.10 -2.51
CA THR A 73 17.13 7.53 -3.67
C THR A 73 18.64 7.71 -3.57
N LEU A 74 19.11 8.90 -3.20
CA LEU A 74 20.53 9.17 -3.01
C LEU A 74 21.14 8.26 -1.93
N VAL A 75 20.48 8.12 -0.78
CA VAL A 75 20.96 7.26 0.31
C VAL A 75 21.02 5.80 -0.11
N VAL A 76 19.95 5.25 -0.69
CA VAL A 76 19.88 3.84 -1.06
C VAL A 76 20.87 3.51 -2.18
N ARG A 77 21.05 4.40 -3.15
CA ARG A 77 22.05 4.21 -4.22
C ARG A 77 23.48 4.36 -3.73
N TYR A 78 23.72 5.21 -2.73
CA TYR A 78 25.00 5.24 -2.06
C TYR A 78 25.28 3.91 -1.33
N MET A 79 24.29 3.35 -0.64
CA MET A 79 24.44 2.04 0.02
C MET A 79 24.66 0.91 -0.98
N ASP A 80 23.92 0.91 -2.09
CA ASP A 80 24.07 -0.03 -3.21
C ASP A 80 25.51 -0.06 -3.74
N LYS A 81 26.06 1.13 -3.97
CA LYS A 81 27.40 1.30 -4.55
C LYS A 81 28.53 0.86 -3.61
N HIS A 82 28.33 0.97 -2.30
CA HIS A 82 29.44 0.93 -1.34
C HIS A 82 29.37 -0.19 -0.29
N TYR A 83 28.18 -0.70 0.06
CA TYR A 83 28.03 -1.53 1.26
C TYR A 83 27.11 -2.73 1.10
N VAL A 84 26.11 -2.67 0.22
CA VAL A 84 25.15 -3.76 0.01
C VAL A 84 24.85 -3.87 -1.48
N GLN A 85 24.79 -5.06 -2.05
CA GLN A 85 24.39 -5.20 -3.45
C GLN A 85 22.87 -5.23 -3.57
N LEU A 86 22.31 -4.29 -4.34
CA LEU A 86 20.89 -4.22 -4.66
C LEU A 86 20.69 -4.31 -6.16
N THR A 87 19.60 -4.95 -6.60
CA THR A 87 19.09 -4.72 -7.95
C THR A 87 18.36 -3.38 -8.01
N ASP A 88 18.15 -2.85 -9.21
CA ASP A 88 17.36 -1.63 -9.40
C ASP A 88 15.93 -1.76 -8.83
N GLU A 89 15.34 -2.94 -8.97
CA GLU A 89 14.02 -3.25 -8.44
C GLU A 89 14.03 -3.32 -6.89
N GLU A 90 15.05 -3.95 -6.31
CA GLU A 90 15.22 -3.98 -4.85
C GLU A 90 15.40 -2.57 -4.28
N ALA A 91 16.25 -1.76 -4.91
CA ALA A 91 16.47 -0.37 -4.52
C ALA A 91 15.19 0.45 -4.59
N ALA A 92 14.41 0.34 -5.68
CA ALA A 92 13.14 1.04 -5.82
C ALA A 92 12.14 0.67 -4.72
N LYS A 93 11.99 -0.62 -4.40
CA LYS A 93 11.09 -1.10 -3.33
C LYS A 93 11.49 -0.55 -1.96
N ILE A 94 12.79 -0.53 -1.66
CA ILE A 94 13.30 0.00 -0.39
C ILE A 94 13.10 1.52 -0.30
N ILE A 95 13.33 2.27 -1.39
CA ILE A 95 13.09 3.72 -1.45
C ILE A 95 11.61 4.03 -1.18
N ASP A 96 10.70 3.31 -1.85
CA ASP A 96 9.26 3.52 -1.70
C ASP A 96 8.78 3.15 -0.30
N LEU A 97 9.30 2.06 0.28
CA LEU A 97 9.05 1.68 1.67
C LEU A 97 9.48 2.80 2.62
N LEU A 98 10.74 3.25 2.55
CA LEU A 98 11.31 4.26 3.44
C LEU A 98 10.60 5.61 3.33
N TYR A 99 10.17 5.98 2.12
CA TYR A 99 9.34 7.17 1.91
C TYR A 99 7.94 7.01 2.52
N SER A 100 7.32 5.82 2.38
CA SER A 100 5.97 5.56 2.88
C SER A 100 5.88 5.44 4.40
N ILE A 101 6.85 4.78 5.05
CA ILE A 101 6.89 4.58 6.50
C ILE A 101 7.01 5.94 7.22
N ARG A 102 7.81 6.86 6.67
CA ARG A 102 8.03 8.20 7.23
C ARG A 102 6.89 9.19 6.97
N ARG A 103 5.83 8.78 6.26
CA ARG A 103 4.55 9.51 6.22
C ARG A 103 3.57 9.09 7.33
N GLY A 104 4.02 8.36 8.35
CA GLY A 104 3.25 8.10 9.58
C GLY A 104 2.81 6.66 9.79
N LEU A 105 3.63 5.66 9.43
CA LEU A 105 3.36 4.24 9.64
C LEU A 105 4.25 3.56 10.70
N GLU A 106 5.33 4.21 11.15
CA GLU A 106 6.07 3.73 12.32
C GLU A 106 5.37 4.19 13.60
N LYS A 107 4.75 3.23 14.31
CA LYS A 107 4.18 3.44 15.66
C LYS A 107 5.15 3.09 16.79
N GLU A 108 6.26 2.45 16.48
CA GLU A 108 7.30 2.04 17.42
C GLU A 108 8.65 2.08 16.70
N ALA A 109 9.70 2.54 17.36
CA ALA A 109 11.07 2.42 16.85
C ALA A 109 11.51 0.95 16.93
N GLY A 110 12.19 0.47 15.89
CA GLY A 110 12.91 -0.81 15.93
C GLY A 110 14.11 -0.76 16.86
#